data_AF-A0A820LTW5-F1
#
_entry.id   AF-A0A820LTW5-F1
#
_cell.length_a   1.000
_cell.length_b   1.000
_cell.length_c   1.000
_cell.angle_alpha   90.00
_cell.angle_beta   90.00
_cell.angle_gamma   90.00
#
_symmetry.space_group_name_H-M   'P 1'
#
loop_
_entity.id
_entity.type
_entity.pdbx_description
1 polymer ?
#
loop_
_entity_poly.entity_id
_entity_poly.type
_entity_poly.pdbx_seq_one_letter_code
_entity_poly.pdbx_strand_id
1 'polypeptide(L)'
;EFGTYRGGGYVYEFRGRLSDMKTNLSALHQLDWIDEKTRAVFIQLTLYNPSVQLLTAVTLLAEFLPSGGIYTTARFEPINFYTFTSILQLVCTIFYIFFIIYFIVIEIRLVLELRLKYFRQFWSLIQLGIIGCSLGSIGVYFWRFQETN
;
A
#
# COMPACT_ATOMS: atom_id res chain seq x y z
N GLU A 1 14.07 6.75 -8.94
CA GLU A 1 14.06 7.35 -7.60
C GLU A 1 15.51 7.60 -7.20
N PHE A 2 15.90 8.87 -7.05
CA PHE A 2 17.29 9.27 -6.81
C PHE A 2 17.56 9.64 -5.34
N GLY A 3 16.52 9.91 -4.56
CA GLY A 3 16.62 10.17 -3.12
C GLY A 3 15.50 9.54 -2.31
N THR A 4 15.68 9.45 -0.99
CA THR A 4 14.61 9.07 -0.05
C THR A 4 14.05 10.33 0.60
N TYR A 5 12.78 10.63 0.34
CA TYR A 5 12.10 11.79 0.90
C TYR A 5 11.26 11.37 2.11
N ARG A 6 11.48 12.01 3.25
CA ARG A 6 10.66 11.83 4.45
C ARG A 6 9.47 12.81 4.42
N GLY A 7 8.46 12.58 5.25
CA GLY A 7 7.35 13.51 5.39
C GLY A 7 7.79 14.91 5.83
N GLY A 8 7.16 15.94 5.27
CA GLY A 8 7.47 17.36 5.50
C GLY A 8 7.24 18.22 4.25
N GLY A 9 7.71 19.48 4.29
CA GLY A 9 7.65 20.40 3.16
C GLY A 9 6.42 21.31 3.14
N TYR A 10 6.18 21.93 1.98
CA TYR A 10 5.04 22.81 1.75
C TYR A 10 3.97 22.05 0.97
N VAL A 11 2.72 22.19 1.39
CA VAL A 11 1.57 21.53 0.76
C VAL A 11 0.58 22.59 0.31
N TYR A 12 0.13 22.46 -0.94
CA TYR A 12 -0.96 23.24 -1.48
C TYR A 12 -2.08 22.32 -1.95
N GLU A 13 -3.27 22.47 -1.38
CA GLU A 13 -4.43 21.66 -1.74
C GLU A 13 -5.25 22.32 -2.84
N PHE A 14 -5.28 21.70 -4.01
CA PHE A 14 -6.19 22.11 -5.08
C PHE A 14 -7.61 21.64 -4.78
N ARG A 15 -8.55 22.58 -4.70
CA ARG A 15 -9.99 22.32 -4.51
C ARG A 15 -10.79 23.16 -5.51
N GLY A 16 -11.97 22.66 -5.91
CA GLY A 16 -12.91 23.42 -6.74
C GLY A 16 -12.85 23.09 -8.24
N ARG A 17 -13.23 24.06 -9.09
CA ARG A 17 -13.32 23.86 -10.54
C ARG A 17 -11.96 24.03 -11.21
N LEU A 18 -11.85 23.55 -12.44
CA LEU A 18 -10.64 23.67 -13.24
C LEU A 18 -10.21 25.13 -13.46
N SER A 19 -11.15 26.08 -13.53
CA SER A 19 -10.87 27.52 -13.62
C SER A 19 -10.09 28.03 -12.41
N ASP A 20 -10.52 27.61 -11.22
CA ASP A 20 -9.99 28.07 -9.95
C ASP A 20 -8.60 27.46 -9.74
N MET A 21 -8.46 26.16 -10.06
CA MET A 21 -7.17 25.46 -10.03
C MET A 21 -6.15 26.09 -10.97
N LYS A 22 -6.54 26.49 -12.19
CA LYS A 22 -5.65 27.18 -13.14
C LYS A 22 -5.18 28.54 -12.60
N THR A 23 -6.10 29.30 -12.00
CA THR A 23 -5.79 30.61 -11.41
C THR A 23 -4.85 30.47 -10.22
N ASN A 24 -5.10 29.49 -9.35
CA ASN A 24 -4.25 29.17 -8.21
C ASN A 24 -2.86 28.70 -8.67
N LEU A 25 -2.79 27.87 -9.71
CA LEU A 25 -1.52 27.43 -10.29
C LEU A 25 -0.70 28.60 -10.84
N SER A 26 -1.35 29.56 -11.52
CA SER A 26 -0.66 30.77 -11.98
C SER A 26 -0.15 31.63 -10.82
N ALA A 27 -0.89 31.71 -9.72
CA ALA A 27 -0.46 32.44 -8.53
C ALA A 27 0.74 31.76 -7.86
N LEU A 28 0.74 30.43 -7.74
CA LEU A 28 1.88 29.67 -7.23
C LEU A 28 3.13 29.83 -8.11
N HIS A 29 2.96 29.88 -9.42
CA HIS A 29 4.04 30.14 -10.36
C HIS A 29 4.60 31.57 -10.19
N GLN A 30 3.74 32.57 -9.98
CA GLN A 30 4.20 33.96 -9.72
C GLN A 30 4.94 34.12 -8.38
N LEU A 31 4.68 33.23 -7.42
CA LEU A 31 5.32 33.22 -6.12
C LEU A 31 6.60 32.37 -6.08
N ASP A 32 7.07 31.85 -7.22
CA ASP A 32 8.20 30.92 -7.32
C ASP A 32 8.08 29.74 -6.32
N TRP A 33 6.86 29.20 -6.20
CA TRP A 33 6.60 28.10 -5.25
C TRP A 33 7.45 26.85 -5.52
N ILE A 34 7.83 26.65 -6.79
CA ILE A 34 8.85 25.68 -7.20
C ILE A 34 10.08 26.50 -7.61
N ASP A 35 11.13 26.42 -6.81
CA ASP A 35 12.39 27.14 -7.00
C ASP A 35 13.58 26.20 -7.31
N GLU A 36 14.76 26.76 -7.54
CA GLU A 36 15.99 26.00 -7.80
C GLU A 36 16.43 25.10 -6.62
N LYS A 37 15.92 25.39 -5.42
CA LYS A 37 16.19 24.61 -4.20
C LYS A 37 15.21 23.46 -4.01
N THR A 38 14.13 23.45 -4.78
CA THR A 38 13.15 22.35 -4.78
C THR A 38 13.83 21.09 -5.29
N ARG A 39 13.63 19.98 -4.57
CA ARG A 39 14.26 18.68 -4.89
C ARG A 39 13.27 17.64 -5.33
N ALA A 40 12.06 17.66 -4.78
CA ALA A 40 10.98 16.78 -5.18
C ALA A 40 9.64 17.50 -5.07
N VAL A 41 8.78 17.28 -6.06
CA VAL A 41 7.38 17.69 -6.05
C VAL A 41 6.52 16.44 -6.15
N PHE A 42 5.65 16.25 -5.17
CA PHE A 42 4.68 15.17 -5.13
C PHE A 42 3.30 15.72 -5.49
N ILE A 43 2.68 15.15 -6.53
CA ILE A 43 1.29 15.41 -6.89
C ILE A 43 0.51 14.16 -6.53
N GLN A 44 -0.33 14.28 -5.50
CA GLN A 44 -1.15 13.19 -5.00
C GLN A 44 -2.61 13.46 -5.32
N LEU A 45 -3.27 12.49 -5.95
CA LEU A 45 -4.68 12.57 -6.30
C LEU A 45 -5.33 11.20 -6.20
N THR A 46 -6.61 11.20 -5.91
CA THR A 46 -7.40 9.98 -5.76
C THR A 46 -8.47 9.95 -6.84
N LEU A 47 -8.47 8.89 -7.65
CA LEU A 47 -9.44 8.67 -8.71
C LEU A 47 -10.41 7.57 -8.30
N TYR A 48 -11.71 7.75 -8.55
CA TYR A 48 -12.71 6.69 -8.36
C TYR A 48 -13.30 6.28 -9.70
N ASN A 49 -13.21 4.99 -10.03
CA ASN A 49 -13.87 4.42 -11.19
C ASN A 49 -15.13 3.65 -10.75
N PRO A 50 -16.35 4.19 -11.01
CA PRO A 50 -17.59 3.57 -10.56
C PRO A 50 -17.92 2.26 -11.29
N SER A 51 -17.46 2.08 -12.54
CA SER A 51 -17.77 0.88 -13.33
C SER A 51 -17.13 -0.39 -12.78
N VAL A 52 -15.95 -0.25 -12.17
CA VAL A 52 -15.22 -1.35 -11.52
C VAL A 52 -15.14 -1.20 -9.99
N GLN A 53 -15.82 -0.19 -9.44
CA GLN A 53 -15.83 0.15 -8.00
C GLN A 53 -14.43 0.24 -7.39
N LEU A 54 -13.47 0.78 -8.17
CA LEU A 54 -12.06 0.81 -7.81
C LEU A 54 -11.65 2.25 -7.50
N LEU A 55 -11.08 2.45 -6.32
CA LEU A 55 -10.35 3.67 -6.02
C LEU A 55 -8.91 3.49 -6.47
N THR A 56 -8.29 4.51 -7.04
CA THR A 56 -6.87 4.49 -7.37
C THR A 56 -6.21 5.71 -6.75
N ALA A 57 -5.28 5.48 -5.82
CA ALA A 57 -4.37 6.51 -5.35
C ALA A 57 -3.27 6.69 -6.39
N VAL A 58 -3.10 7.92 -6.88
CA VAL A 58 -2.10 8.27 -7.89
C VAL A 58 -1.10 9.22 -7.23
N THR A 59 0.17 8.87 -7.31
CA THR A 59 1.29 9.72 -6.89
C THR A 59 2.19 9.96 -8.08
N LEU A 60 2.29 11.21 -8.51
CA LEU A 60 3.29 11.65 -9.49
C LEU A 60 4.41 12.35 -8.73
N LEU A 61 5.64 11.92 -8.98
CA LEU A 61 6.85 12.48 -8.40
C LEU A 61 7.67 13.13 -9.51
N ALA A 62 8.03 14.39 -9.34
CA ALA A 62 9.04 15.08 -10.14
C ALA A 62 10.26 15.39 -9.26
N GLU A 63 11.39 14.75 -9.55
CA GLU A 63 12.67 14.97 -8.87
C GLU A 63 13.54 15.93 -9.68
N PHE A 64 14.10 16.94 -9.02
CA PHE A 64 15.01 17.92 -9.61
C PHE A 64 16.45 17.56 -9.22
N LEU A 65 17.25 17.20 -10.22
CA LEU A 65 18.63 16.78 -10.01
C LEU A 65 19.53 18.01 -9.81
N PRO A 66 20.62 17.89 -9.02
CA PRO A 66 21.63 18.95 -8.89
C PRO A 66 22.29 19.35 -10.22
N SER A 67 22.23 18.49 -11.24
CA SER A 67 22.71 18.77 -12.59
C SER A 67 21.75 19.63 -13.43
N GLY A 68 20.58 19.99 -12.90
CA GLY A 68 19.54 20.76 -13.60
C GLY A 68 18.53 19.92 -14.39
N GLY A 69 18.66 18.59 -14.39
CA GLY A 69 17.69 17.69 -15.01
C GLY A 69 16.45 17.44 -14.15
N ILE A 70 15.34 17.04 -14.78
CA ILE A 70 14.11 16.63 -14.10
C ILE A 70 13.84 15.16 -14.40
N TYR A 71 13.56 14.37 -13.37
CA TYR A 71 13.18 12.97 -13.47
C TYR A 71 11.75 12.77 -12.93
N THR A 72 10.88 12.20 -13.74
CA THR A 72 9.48 11.98 -13.36
C THR A 72 9.18 10.50 -13.13
N THR A 73 8.41 10.20 -12.11
CA THR A 73 7.94 8.85 -11.79
C THR A 73 6.45 8.90 -11.48
N ALA A 74 5.68 7.95 -12.00
CA ALA A 74 4.26 7.82 -11.71
C ALA A 74 4.00 6.50 -11.00
N ARG A 75 3.26 6.56 -9.88
CA ARG A 75 2.85 5.40 -9.10
C ARG A 75 1.33 5.37 -9.01
N PHE A 76 0.75 4.24 -9.42
CA PHE A 76 -0.70 4.00 -9.40
C PHE A 76 -0.97 2.85 -8.44
N GLU A 77 -1.76 3.11 -7.40
CA GLU A 77 -2.11 2.15 -6.38
C GLU A 77 -3.62 1.95 -6.35
N PRO A 78 -4.13 0.92 -7.07
CA PRO A 78 -5.54 0.57 -7.00
C PRO A 78 -5.86 0.00 -5.61
N ILE A 79 -6.85 0.60 -4.96
CA ILE A 79 -7.39 0.25 -3.66
C ILE A 79 -8.83 -0.21 -3.87
N ASN A 80 -9.09 -1.47 -3.55
CA ASN A 80 -10.45 -1.99 -3.51
C ASN A 80 -11.03 -1.79 -2.11
N PHE A 81 -12.07 -0.97 -1.99
CA PHE A 81 -12.78 -0.75 -0.72
C PHE A 81 -13.78 -1.85 -0.40
N TYR A 82 -14.26 -2.58 -1.40
CA TYR A 82 -15.30 -3.57 -1.23
C TYR A 82 -14.68 -4.94 -1.00
N THR A 83 -14.67 -5.34 0.27
CA THR A 83 -13.96 -6.53 0.75
C THR A 83 -14.55 -7.85 0.26
N PHE A 84 -15.83 -7.85 -0.15
CA PHE A 84 -16.53 -9.02 -0.68
C PHE A 84 -17.41 -8.64 -1.87
N THR A 85 -16.81 -8.33 -3.01
CA THR A 85 -17.57 -8.02 -4.24
C THR A 85 -18.24 -9.26 -4.83
N SER A 86 -17.82 -10.47 -4.46
CA SER A 86 -18.41 -11.72 -4.95
C SER A 86 -18.53 -12.80 -3.88
N ILE A 87 -19.58 -13.62 -3.98
CA ILE A 87 -19.79 -14.80 -3.13
C ILE A 87 -18.60 -15.76 -3.23
N LEU A 88 -17.98 -15.88 -4.40
CA LEU A 88 -16.79 -16.70 -4.62
C LEU A 88 -15.62 -16.25 -3.74
N GLN A 89 -15.37 -14.94 -3.64
CA GLN A 89 -14.31 -14.40 -2.78
C GLN A 89 -14.58 -14.71 -1.30
N LEU A 90 -15.83 -14.63 -0.86
CA LEU A 90 -16.23 -15.01 0.50
C LEU A 90 -15.96 -16.50 0.75
N VAL A 91 -16.40 -17.38 -0.14
CA VAL A 91 -16.19 -18.84 -0.03
C VAL A 91 -14.70 -19.18 -0.01
N CYS A 92 -13.91 -18.60 -0.90
CA CYS A 92 -12.45 -18.78 -0.92
C CYS A 92 -11.78 -18.28 0.37
N THR A 93 -12.26 -17.18 0.95
CA THR A 93 -11.74 -16.65 2.22
C THR A 93 -12.04 -17.59 3.38
N ILE A 94 -13.27 -18.12 3.47
CA ILE A 94 -13.67 -19.10 4.49
C ILE A 94 -12.82 -20.37 4.36
N PHE A 95 -12.64 -20.86 3.13
CA PHE A 95 -11.80 -22.02 2.85
C PHE A 95 -10.35 -21.77 3.24
N TYR A 96 -9.79 -20.61 2.89
CA TYR A 96 -8.41 -20.24 3.28
C TYR A 96 -8.21 -20.24 4.80
N ILE A 97 -9.15 -19.65 5.57
CA ILE A 97 -9.10 -19.66 7.04
C ILE A 97 -9.16 -21.10 7.58
N PHE A 98 -10.02 -21.95 7.02
CA PHE A 98 -10.10 -23.36 7.41
C PHE A 98 -8.78 -24.10 7.18
N PHE A 99 -8.11 -23.88 6.04
CA PHE A 99 -6.80 -24.48 5.77
C PHE A 99 -5.73 -24.03 6.77
N ILE A 100 -5.71 -22.75 7.13
CA ILE A 100 -4.77 -22.24 8.15
C ILE A 100 -4.98 -22.96 9.49
N ILE A 101 -6.23 -23.09 9.95
CA ILE A 101 -6.54 -23.79 11.21
C ILE A 101 -6.10 -25.25 11.13
N TYR A 102 -6.38 -25.92 10.02
CA TYR A 102 -5.95 -27.31 9.79
C TYR A 102 -4.43 -27.47 9.88
N PHE A 103 -3.67 -26.61 9.19
CA PHE A 103 -2.20 -26.64 9.26
C PHE A 103 -1.66 -26.32 10.64
N ILE A 104 -2.26 -25.39 11.38
CA ILE A 104 -1.87 -25.10 12.78
C ILE A 104 -2.03 -26.35 13.66
N VAL A 105 -3.12 -27.10 13.52
CA VAL A 105 -3.35 -28.33 14.32
C VAL A 105 -2.31 -29.39 14.01
N ILE A 106 -1.97 -29.59 12.74
CA ILE A 106 -0.91 -30.53 12.33
C ILE A 106 0.43 -30.09 12.91
N GLU A 107 0.76 -28.81 12.79
CA GLU A 107 2.06 -28.31 13.19
C GLU A 107 2.25 -28.39 14.72
N ILE A 108 1.20 -28.12 15.49
CA ILE A 108 1.20 -28.32 16.95
C ILE A 108 1.49 -29.78 17.29
N ARG A 109 0.83 -30.75 16.63
CA ARG A 109 1.10 -32.17 16.87
C ARG A 109 2.54 -32.54 16.53
N LEU A 110 3.04 -32.05 15.40
CA LEU A 110 4.40 -32.30 14.92
C LEU A 110 5.46 -31.75 15.89
N VAL A 111 5.22 -30.54 16.42
CA VAL A 111 6.08 -29.92 17.44
C VAL A 111 6.07 -30.73 18.75
N LEU A 112 4.92 -31.23 19.18
CA LEU A 112 4.82 -32.05 20.39
C LEU A 112 5.58 -33.37 20.29
N GLU A 113 5.57 -34.01 19.11
CA GLU A 113 6.28 -35.26 18.85
C GLU A 113 7.81 -35.06 18.69
N LEU A 114 8.23 -34.09 17.87
CA LEU A 114 9.64 -33.90 17.50
C LEU A 114 10.41 -32.95 18.43
N ARG A 115 9.72 -32.12 19.22
CA ARG A 115 10.28 -31.15 20.18
C ARG A 115 11.42 -30.29 19.59
N LEU A 116 12.66 -30.56 19.99
CA LEU A 116 13.85 -29.81 19.54
C LEU A 116 14.34 -30.23 18.15
N LYS A 117 14.04 -31.47 17.71
CA LYS A 117 14.42 -31.93 16.35
C LYS A 117 13.62 -31.21 15.26
N TYR A 118 12.40 -30.78 15.60
CA TYR A 118 11.52 -30.00 14.73
C TYR A 118 12.24 -28.75 14.18
N PHE A 119 12.91 -27.98 15.03
CA PHE A 119 13.62 -26.75 14.62
C PHE A 119 14.89 -27.00 13.80
N ARG A 120 15.37 -28.24 13.69
CA ARG A 120 16.47 -28.60 12.79
C ARG A 120 15.98 -29.08 11.43
N GLN A 121 14.70 -29.40 11.31
CA GLN A 121 14.12 -29.89 10.07
C GLN A 121 13.71 -28.72 9.18
N PHE A 122 14.33 -28.63 8.00
CA PHE A 122 14.10 -27.56 7.04
C PHE A 122 12.61 -27.40 6.64
N TRP A 123 11.92 -28.51 6.39
CA TRP A 123 10.51 -28.51 6.01
C TRP A 123 9.57 -27.95 7.10
N SER A 124 9.87 -28.27 8.36
CA SER A 124 9.15 -27.76 9.52
C SER A 124 9.32 -26.25 9.68
N LEU A 125 10.53 -25.73 9.45
CA LEU A 125 10.77 -24.29 9.44
C LEU A 125 10.00 -23.56 8.33
N ILE A 126 9.89 -24.15 7.14
CA ILE A 126 9.08 -23.58 6.05
C ILE A 126 7.60 -23.52 6.45
N GLN A 127 7.05 -24.62 6.99
CA GLN A 127 5.64 -24.64 7.41
C GLN A 127 5.35 -23.61 8.50
N LEU A 128 6.23 -23.49 9.49
CA LEU A 128 6.16 -22.45 10.52
C LEU A 128 6.19 -21.04 9.92
N GLY A 129 7.05 -20.82 8.91
CA GLY A 129 7.10 -19.56 8.16
C GLY A 129 5.79 -19.26 7.41
N ILE A 130 5.18 -20.25 6.75
CA ILE A 130 3.90 -20.09 6.05
C ILE A 130 2.78 -19.72 7.03
N ILE A 131 2.70 -20.40 8.17
CA ILE A 131 1.71 -20.11 9.22
C ILE A 131 1.95 -18.70 9.78
N GLY A 132 3.20 -18.34 10.07
CA GLY A 132 3.57 -17.00 10.55
C GLY A 132 3.17 -15.89 9.58
N CYS A 133 3.51 -16.04 8.29
CA CYS A 133 3.10 -15.10 7.25
C CYS A 133 1.57 -15.00 7.10
N SER A 134 0.86 -16.13 7.23
CA SER A 134 -0.61 -16.17 7.13
C SER A 134 -1.29 -15.49 8.33
N LEU A 135 -0.77 -15.67 9.55
CA LEU A 135 -1.26 -14.94 10.72
C LEU A 135 -0.95 -13.45 10.62
N GLY A 136 0.23 -13.09 10.11
CA GLY A 136 0.61 -11.70 9.84
C GLY A 136 -0.31 -11.02 8.83
N SER A 137 -0.68 -11.71 7.74
CA SER A 137 -1.60 -11.16 6.74
C SER A 137 -3.00 -10.91 7.31
N ILE A 138 -3.51 -11.84 8.13
CA ILE A 138 -4.78 -11.68 8.85
C ILE A 138 -4.70 -10.48 9.81
N GLY A 139 -3.60 -10.33 10.55
CA GLY A 139 -3.39 -9.19 11.45
C GLY A 139 -3.42 -7.84 10.74
N VAL A 140 -2.71 -7.73 9.61
CA VAL A 140 -2.72 -6.50 8.78
C VAL A 140 -4.11 -6.22 8.23
N TYR A 141 -4.86 -7.25 7.82
CA TYR A 141 -6.23 -7.10 7.35
C TYR A 141 -7.15 -6.52 8.44
N PHE A 142 -7.09 -7.04 9.67
CA PHE A 142 -7.87 -6.51 10.78
C PHE A 142 -7.46 -5.09 11.18
N TRP A 143 -6.16 -4.80 11.21
CA TRP A 143 -5.67 -3.45 11.50
C TRP A 143 -6.18 -2.43 10.48
N ARG A 144 -6.13 -2.77 9.18
CA ARG A 144 -6.68 -1.93 8.11
C ARG A 144 -8.20 -1.76 8.21
N PHE A 145 -8.91 -2.82 8.62
CA PHE A 145 -10.36 -2.76 8.83
C PHE A 145 -10.74 -1.83 9.98
N GLN A 146 -9.92 -1.75 11.05
CA GLN A 146 -10.13 -0.80 12.14
C GLN A 146 -9.91 0.65 11.71
N GLU A 147 -8.85 0.95 10.97
CA GLU A 147 -8.54 2.32 10.53
C GLU A 147 -9.58 2.87 9.53
N THR A 148 -10.30 1.99 8.84
CA THR A 148 -11.30 2.40 7.83
C THR A 148 -12.70 2.64 8.43
N ASN A 149 -12.99 2.14 9.64
CA ASN A 149 -14.27 2.30 10.35
C ASN A 149 -14.24 3.43 11.36
#